data_AF-A0A8X8XGH3-F1
#
_entry.id   AF-A0A8X8XGH3-F1
#
_cell.length_a   1.000
_cell.length_b   1.000
_cell.length_c   1.000
_cell.angle_alpha   90.00
_cell.angle_beta   90.00
_cell.angle_gamma   90.00
#
_symmetry.space_group_name_H-M   'P 1'
#
loop_
_entity.id
_entity.type
_entity.pdbx_description
1 polymer ?
#
loop_
_entity_poly.entity_id
_entity_poly.type
_entity_poly.pdbx_seq_one_letter_code
_entity_poly.pdbx_strand_id
1 'polypeptide(L)'
;MLFFVVMGEAVTTNTYRTRLGEVVVIDNRLAEGPNLSSRAVGRCHGMYVAADVSNPAVFNLVFTEGEFNGSFRSSGATGVFRLARGYARMRTYSDDLETGISV
;
A
#
# COMPACT_ATOMS: atom_id res chain seq x y z
N MET A 1 12.82 -8.37 8.53
CA MET A 1 12.10 -7.24 7.92
C MET A 1 11.47 -7.75 6.64
N LEU A 2 10.14 -7.71 6.49
CA LEU A 2 9.46 -8.12 5.26
C LEU A 2 9.38 -6.91 4.32
N PHE A 3 9.76 -7.10 3.06
CA PHE A 3 9.66 -6.09 2.02
C PHE A 3 8.59 -6.55 1.04
N PHE A 4 7.57 -5.73 0.86
CA PHE A 4 6.54 -5.93 -0.14
C PHE A 4 6.30 -4.63 -0.87
N VAL A 5 6.02 -4.74 -2.15
CA VAL A 5 5.77 -3.60 -3.02
C VAL A 5 4.27 -3.48 -3.27
N VAL A 6 3.75 -2.25 -3.15
CA VAL A 6 2.34 -1.93 -3.36
C VAL A 6 2.22 -1.24 -4.72
N MET A 7 1.49 -1.86 -5.64
CA MET A 7 1.38 -1.42 -7.03
C MET A 7 -0.06 -1.07 -7.37
N GLY A 8 -0.32 0.14 -7.87
CA GLY A 8 -1.62 0.46 -8.45
C GLY A 8 -1.81 1.91 -8.81
N GLU A 9 -2.93 2.16 -9.46
CA GLU A 9 -3.38 3.46 -9.95
C GLU A 9 -4.36 4.08 -8.96
N ALA A 10 -4.23 5.39 -8.74
CA ALA A 10 -5.11 6.16 -7.90
C ALA A 10 -5.99 7.09 -8.75
N VAL A 11 -7.32 6.87 -8.74
CA VAL A 11 -8.27 7.81 -9.37
C VAL A 11 -8.33 9.08 -8.52
N THR A 12 -8.04 10.23 -9.12
CA THR A 12 -8.04 11.53 -8.44
C THR A 12 -8.98 12.55 -9.07
N THR A 13 -9.56 13.41 -8.23
CA THR A 13 -10.37 14.57 -8.64
C THR A 13 -9.61 15.90 -8.51
N ASN A 14 -8.37 15.90 -8.00
CA ASN A 14 -7.58 17.12 -7.76
C ASN A 14 -6.59 17.35 -8.90
N THR A 15 -6.74 18.46 -9.62
CA THR A 15 -5.90 18.82 -10.78
C THR A 15 -4.73 19.74 -10.43
N TYR A 16 -4.59 20.17 -9.17
CA TYR A 16 -3.47 21.00 -8.73
C TYR A 16 -2.20 20.17 -8.57
N ARG A 17 -1.05 20.70 -9.03
CA ARG A 17 0.25 20.00 -8.98
C ARG A 17 0.67 19.52 -7.58
N THR A 18 0.32 20.25 -6.53
CA THR A 18 0.67 19.88 -5.15
C THR A 18 -0.21 18.78 -4.60
N ARG A 19 -1.38 18.56 -5.22
CA ARG A 19 -2.42 17.59 -4.80
C ARG A 19 -2.86 17.77 -3.34
N LEU A 20 -2.57 18.91 -2.70
CA LEU A 20 -2.91 19.15 -1.29
C LEU A 20 -4.41 18.97 -1.05
N GLY A 21 -4.76 18.22 -0.01
CA GLY A 21 -6.14 17.85 0.34
C GLY A 21 -6.70 16.66 -0.47
N GLU A 22 -5.92 16.09 -1.39
CA GLU A 22 -6.32 14.89 -2.12
C GLU A 22 -6.40 13.69 -1.18
N VAL A 23 -7.50 12.95 -1.28
CA VAL A 23 -7.71 11.68 -0.60
C VAL A 23 -7.61 10.58 -1.64
N VAL A 24 -6.68 9.66 -1.45
CA VAL A 24 -6.48 8.52 -2.33
C VAL A 24 -6.91 7.26 -1.59
N VAL A 25 -7.80 6.48 -2.20
CA VAL A 25 -8.21 5.15 -1.73
C VAL A 25 -7.54 4.12 -2.62
N ILE A 26 -6.85 3.14 -2.03
CA ILE A 26 -6.12 2.12 -2.78
C ILE A 26 -6.65 0.72 -2.51
N ASP A 27 -6.63 -0.09 -3.57
CA ASP A 27 -6.80 -1.54 -3.52
C ASP A 27 -5.78 -2.18 -4.48
N ASN A 28 -4.55 -2.18 -4.00
CA ASN A 28 -3.36 -2.38 -4.82
C ASN A 28 -2.80 -3.79 -4.64
N ARG A 29 -2.13 -4.28 -5.68
CA ARG A 29 -1.43 -5.57 -5.63
C ARG A 29 -0.24 -5.47 -4.68
N LEU A 30 -0.10 -6.46 -3.80
CA LEU A 30 1.08 -6.65 -2.97
C LEU A 30 1.98 -7.72 -3.63
N ALA A 31 3.23 -7.39 -3.92
CA ALA A 31 4.17 -8.29 -4.59
C ALA A 31 5.53 -8.37 -3.87
N GLU A 32 6.30 -9.43 -4.17
CA GLU A 32 7.65 -9.63 -3.59
C GLU A 32 8.72 -8.69 -4.14
N GLY A 33 8.44 -8.04 -5.27
CA GLY A 33 9.38 -7.16 -5.94
C GLY A 33 8.69 -6.06 -6.75
N PRO A 34 9.47 -5.08 -7.24
CA PRO A 34 8.95 -3.89 -7.91
C PRO A 34 8.49 -4.13 -9.34
N ASN A 35 8.80 -5.28 -9.93
CA ASN A 35 8.36 -5.59 -11.29
C ASN A 35 6.88 -6.01 -11.27
N LEU A 36 6.08 -5.50 -12.20
CA LEU A 36 4.69 -5.90 -12.40
C LEU A 36 4.54 -7.42 -12.66
N SER A 37 5.58 -8.10 -13.15
CA SER A 37 5.58 -9.56 -13.31
C SER A 37 5.98 -10.33 -12.03
N SER A 38 6.46 -9.65 -10.98
CA SER A 38 6.87 -10.28 -9.72
C SER A 38 5.70 -11.01 -9.05
N ARG A 39 5.98 -12.12 -8.35
CA ARG A 39 4.95 -12.92 -7.68
C ARG A 39 4.06 -12.06 -6.77
N ALA A 40 2.75 -12.13 -6.98
CA ALA A 40 1.75 -11.51 -6.10
C ALA A 40 1.66 -12.32 -4.80
N VAL A 41 1.61 -11.64 -3.66
CA VAL A 41 1.51 -12.27 -2.33
C VAL A 41 0.27 -11.82 -1.55
N GLY A 42 -0.49 -10.87 -2.09
CA GLY A 42 -1.66 -10.34 -1.44
C GLY A 42 -2.15 -9.02 -2.03
N ARG A 43 -2.85 -8.26 -1.18
CA ARG A 43 -3.42 -6.95 -1.48
C ARG A 43 -3.07 -5.94 -0.38
N CYS A 44 -2.95 -4.68 -0.77
CA CYS A 44 -2.87 -3.54 0.13
C CYS A 44 -4.13 -2.70 -0.05
N HIS A 45 -4.97 -2.67 0.98
CA HIS A 45 -6.17 -1.84 1.01
C HIS A 45 -5.94 -0.67 1.94
N GLY A 46 -6.39 0.52 1.59
CA GLY A 46 -6.26 1.64 2.50
C GLY A 46 -6.54 2.98 1.88
N MET A 47 -6.08 4.00 2.56
CA MET A 47 -6.15 5.36 2.07
C MET A 47 -4.95 6.17 2.55
N TYR A 48 -4.56 7.16 1.76
CA TYR A 48 -3.64 8.20 2.20
C TYR A 48 -4.17 9.57 1.78
N VAL A 49 -3.74 10.61 2.50
CA VAL A 49 -4.13 11.99 2.23
C VAL A 49 -2.88 12.80 1.92
N ALA A 50 -2.92 13.54 0.83
CA ALA A 50 -1.93 14.55 0.50
C ALA A 50 -2.08 15.75 1.45
N ALA A 51 -1.55 15.64 2.67
CA ALA A 51 -1.73 16.67 3.72
C ALA A 51 -0.48 17.53 3.95
N ASP A 52 0.70 16.98 3.67
CA ASP A 52 2.04 17.60 3.76
C ASP A 52 3.06 16.58 3.22
N VAL A 53 4.37 16.84 3.26
CA VAL A 53 5.43 15.87 2.89
C VAL A 53 5.31 14.50 3.57
N SER A 54 4.63 14.42 4.72
CA SER A 54 4.46 13.18 5.49
C SER A 54 3.29 12.30 5.03
N ASN A 55 2.31 12.85 4.29
CA ASN A 55 1.14 12.16 3.72
C ASN A 55 0.56 11.04 4.62
N PRO A 56 -0.23 11.39 5.66
CA PRO A 56 -0.76 10.40 6.59
C PRO A 56 -1.55 9.32 5.85
N ALA A 57 -1.33 8.07 6.26
CA ALA A 57 -1.87 6.91 5.59
C ALA A 57 -2.35 5.83 6.56
N VAL A 58 -3.36 5.09 6.14
CA VAL A 58 -3.88 3.91 6.82
C VAL A 58 -3.93 2.78 5.81
N PHE A 59 -3.18 1.71 6.07
CA PHE A 59 -3.11 0.55 5.19
C PHE A 59 -3.38 -0.75 5.93
N ASN A 60 -4.02 -1.68 5.23
CA ASN A 60 -4.27 -3.05 5.62
C ASN A 60 -3.59 -3.96 4.60
N LEU A 61 -2.74 -4.87 5.07
CA LEU A 61 -2.12 -5.88 4.22
C LEU A 61 -2.89 -7.19 4.36
N VAL A 62 -3.44 -7.68 3.25
CA VAL A 62 -4.17 -8.94 3.18
C VAL A 62 -3.33 -9.94 2.41
N PHE A 63 -2.83 -10.97 3.08
CA PHE A 63 -2.00 -12.00 2.46
C PHE A 63 -2.86 -13.12 1.91
N THR A 64 -2.63 -13.48 0.65
CA THR A 64 -3.42 -14.52 -0.06
C THR A 64 -2.57 -15.70 -0.49
N GLU A 65 -1.26 -15.67 -0.21
CA GLU A 65 -0.30 -16.67 -0.64
C GLU A 65 0.75 -16.93 0.45
N GLY A 66 1.43 -18.07 0.36
CA GLY A 66 2.54 -18.45 1.24
C GLY A 66 2.14 -18.70 2.70
N GLU A 67 3.11 -18.57 3.61
CA GLU A 67 2.97 -18.89 5.04
C GLU A 67 1.89 -18.04 5.73
N PHE A 68 1.63 -16.84 5.23
CA PHE A 68 0.70 -15.89 5.84
C PHE A 68 -0.68 -15.88 5.18
N ASN A 69 -0.95 -16.82 4.25
CA ASN A 69 -2.23 -16.88 3.53
C ASN A 69 -3.43 -16.85 4.51
N GLY A 70 -4.41 -15.99 4.23
CA GLY A 70 -5.62 -15.78 5.02
C GLY A 70 -5.41 -14.89 6.26
N SER A 71 -4.18 -14.47 6.55
CA SER A 71 -3.91 -13.51 7.60
C SER A 71 -3.96 -12.08 7.07
N PHE A 72 -4.45 -11.15 7.90
CA PHE A 72 -4.39 -9.73 7.58
C PHE A 72 -3.73 -8.94 8.70
N ARG A 73 -2.96 -7.91 8.32
CA ARG A 73 -2.28 -7.00 9.23
C ARG A 73 -2.93 -5.62 9.20
N SER A 74 -3.41 -5.19 10.37
CA SER A 74 -3.91 -3.86 10.68
C SER A 74 -3.86 -3.61 12.20
N SER A 75 -4.48 -2.53 12.68
CA SER A 75 -4.76 -2.33 14.12
C SER A 75 -5.60 -3.44 14.76
N GLY A 76 -6.39 -4.18 13.96
CA GLY A 76 -7.20 -5.33 14.38
C GLY A 76 -6.72 -6.67 13.80
N ALA A 77 -5.41 -6.82 13.55
CA ALA A 77 -4.79 -7.96 12.87
C ALA A 77 -5.33 -9.35 13.31
N THR A 78 -5.42 -10.28 12.36
CA THR A 78 -5.92 -11.66 12.57
C THR A 78 -4.92 -12.71 12.10
N GLY A 79 -5.29 -13.98 12.27
CA GLY A 79 -4.45 -15.11 11.88
C GLY A 79 -3.11 -15.09 12.61
N VAL A 80 -2.03 -15.29 11.88
CA VAL A 80 -0.67 -15.29 12.41
C VAL A 80 -0.23 -13.93 12.97
N PHE A 81 -0.92 -12.84 12.60
CA PHE A 81 -0.63 -11.49 13.08
C PHE A 81 -1.52 -11.07 14.26
N ARG A 82 -2.35 -11.97 14.79
CA ARG A 82 -3.20 -11.66 15.95
C ARG A 82 -2.32 -11.21 17.13
N LEU A 83 -2.62 -10.01 17.66
CA LEU A 83 -1.85 -9.33 18.72
C LEU A 83 -0.42 -8.90 18.34
N ALA A 84 -0.01 -9.04 17.08
CA ALA A 84 1.30 -8.59 16.64
C ALA A 84 1.41 -7.06 16.76
N ARG A 85 2.55 -6.59 17.26
CA ARG A 85 2.90 -5.16 17.32
C ARG A 85 4.19 -4.92 16.54
N GLY A 86 4.25 -3.80 15.83
CA GLY A 86 5.41 -3.40 15.05
C GLY A 86 5.09 -2.21 14.15
N TYR A 87 6.08 -1.79 13.36
CA TYR A 87 5.91 -0.74 12.36
C TYR A 87 6.38 -1.25 11.00
N ALA A 88 5.81 -0.68 9.94
CA ALA A 88 6.27 -0.87 8.58
C ALA A 88 7.01 0.38 8.12
N ARG A 89 8.08 0.21 7.35
CA ARG A 89 8.75 1.31 6.66
C ARG A 89 8.34 1.28 5.20
N MET A 90 7.57 2.28 4.78
CA MET A 90 7.22 2.47 3.38
C MET A 90 8.31 3.29 2.68
N ARG A 91 8.64 2.92 1.44
CA ARG A 91 9.48 3.71 0.54
C ARG A 91 8.89 3.56 -0.85
N THR A 92 8.71 4.68 -1.53
CA THR A 92 8.37 4.70 -2.95
C THR A 92 9.62 4.38 -3.76
N TYR A 93 9.53 3.37 -4.60
CA TYR A 93 10.55 2.97 -5.57
C TYR A 93 10.45 3.83 -6.84
N SER A 94 9.24 4.03 -7.36
CA SER A 94 8.98 4.90 -8.51
C SER A 94 7.59 5.50 -8.43
N ASP A 95 7.43 6.70 -8.98
CA ASP A 95 6.15 7.40 -9.04
C ASP A 95 6.01 8.07 -10.41
N ASP A 96 5.06 7.60 -11.20
CA ASP A 96 4.70 8.20 -12.47
C ASP A 96 3.42 9.02 -12.29
N LEU A 97 3.59 10.33 -12.29
CA LEU A 97 2.51 11.29 -12.06
C LEU A 97 1.59 11.46 -13.28
N GLU A 98 1.99 11.02 -14.47
CA GLU A 98 1.15 11.08 -15.66
C GLU A 98 0.17 9.91 -15.69
N THR A 99 0.65 8.71 -15.38
CA THR A 99 -0.17 7.49 -15.34
C THR A 99 -0.81 7.25 -13.98
N GLY A 100 -0.35 7.92 -12.93
CA GLY A 100 -0.81 7.72 -11.56
C GLY A 100 -0.34 6.39 -10.95
N ILE A 101 0.66 5.74 -11.55
CA ILE A 101 1.23 4.48 -11.08
C ILE A 101 2.40 4.76 -10.15
N SER A 102 2.28 4.27 -8.92
CA SER A 102 3.37 4.28 -7.94
C SER A 102 3.71 2.86 -7.48
N VAL A 103 4.98 2.66 -7.11
CA VAL A 103 5.63 1.39 -6.72
C VAL A 103 6.32 1.56 -5.39
#